data_AF-A0A2V7RWL9-F1
#
_entry.id   AF-A0A2V7RWL9-F1
#
_cell.length_a   1.000
_cell.length_b   1.000
_cell.length_c   1.000
_cell.angle_alpha   90.00
_cell.angle_beta   90.00
_cell.angle_gamma   90.00
#
_symmetry.space_group_name_H-M   'P 1'
#
loop_
_entity.id
_entity.type
_entity.pdbx_description
1 polymer ?
#
loop_
_entity_poly.entity_id
_entity_poly.type
_entity_poly.pdbx_seq_one_letter_code
_entity_poly.pdbx_strand_id
1 'polypeptide(L)'
;MELFARSETRRRIRASAGMTYLNEVVVRSTDSMLHRWDNRILRPVRVHLAAGATPNFQPEYLDAVRNAFERWQDAGVPVRFKLDADSESAEVHVEWRLQFEMQRTGQTDLTWDTDGHLQVATVTLATFDPSGQPLAVDDLRVVALHEIGHLIGLDHSSDSTDIMYAKTKVRDLSARDVASAVLLYELPPGSLR
;
A
#
# COMPACT_ATOMS: atom_id res chain seq x y z
N MET A 1 19.35 -24.14 -4.35
CA MET A 1 17.87 -24.03 -4.40
C MET A 1 17.44 -22.57 -4.45
N GLU A 2 17.93 -21.72 -3.55
CA GLU A 2 17.64 -20.27 -3.51
C GLU A 2 17.95 -19.51 -4.82
N LEU A 3 19.14 -19.71 -5.42
CA LEU A 3 19.51 -19.03 -6.67
C LEU A 3 18.54 -19.34 -7.84
N PHE A 4 17.99 -20.56 -7.87
CA PHE A 4 17.01 -20.98 -8.86
C PHE A 4 15.65 -20.31 -8.62
N ALA A 5 15.21 -20.23 -7.36
CA ALA A 5 14.00 -19.50 -6.98
C ALA A 5 14.10 -18.01 -7.35
N ARG A 6 15.22 -17.34 -7.05
CA ARG A 6 15.46 -15.93 -7.42
C ARG A 6 15.50 -15.72 -8.94
N SER A 7 16.12 -16.65 -9.67
CA SER A 7 16.11 -16.66 -11.13
C SER A 7 14.69 -16.73 -11.70
N GLU A 8 13.87 -17.65 -11.17
CA GLU A 8 12.50 -17.82 -11.61
C GLU A 8 11.62 -16.61 -11.24
N THR A 9 11.77 -16.04 -10.05
CA THR A 9 11.10 -14.79 -9.66
C THR A 9 11.41 -13.67 -10.65
N ARG A 10 12.69 -13.42 -10.96
CA ARG A 10 13.09 -12.41 -11.97
C ARG A 10 12.53 -12.71 -13.36
N ARG A 11 12.47 -13.98 -13.75
CA ARG A 11 11.88 -14.39 -15.04
C ARG A 11 10.39 -14.09 -15.08
N ARG A 12 9.64 -14.43 -14.03
CA ARG A 12 8.20 -14.16 -13.93
C ARG A 12 7.89 -12.66 -13.96
N ILE A 13 8.65 -11.85 -13.22
CA ILE A 13 8.53 -10.38 -13.24
C ILE A 13 8.74 -9.84 -14.66
N ARG A 14 9.82 -10.25 -15.35
CA ARG A 14 10.08 -9.81 -16.73
C ARG A 14 9.01 -10.27 -17.72
N ALA A 15 8.51 -11.49 -17.57
CA ALA A 15 7.45 -12.03 -18.44
C ALA A 15 6.11 -11.29 -18.27
N SER A 16 5.90 -10.63 -17.13
CA SER A 16 4.69 -9.85 -16.83
C SER A 16 4.75 -8.38 -17.27
N ALA A 17 5.85 -7.96 -17.92
CA ALA A 17 6.04 -6.57 -18.32
C ALA A 17 4.88 -6.06 -19.19
N GLY A 18 4.43 -4.83 -18.92
CA GLY A 18 3.29 -4.20 -19.59
C GLY A 18 1.93 -4.54 -18.97
N MET A 19 1.80 -5.71 -18.32
CA MET A 19 0.61 -6.06 -17.53
C MET A 19 0.77 -5.67 -16.06
N THR A 20 2.00 -5.65 -15.56
CA THR A 20 2.36 -5.15 -14.23
C THR A 20 3.39 -4.03 -14.34
N TYR A 21 3.71 -3.39 -13.22
CA TYR A 21 4.86 -2.49 -13.10
C TYR A 21 5.92 -3.01 -12.13
N LEU A 22 5.87 -4.29 -11.71
CA LEU A 22 6.86 -4.85 -10.79
C LEU A 22 8.29 -4.81 -11.36
N ASN A 23 8.46 -4.86 -12.68
CA ASN A 23 9.77 -4.67 -13.32
C ASN A 23 10.34 -3.26 -13.05
N GLU A 24 9.48 -2.24 -13.01
CA GLU A 24 9.87 -0.86 -12.74
C GLU A 24 10.21 -0.70 -11.26
N VAL A 25 9.40 -1.32 -10.38
CA VAL A 25 9.62 -1.36 -8.93
C VAL A 25 10.98 -1.97 -8.60
N VAL A 26 11.32 -3.12 -9.19
CA VAL A 26 12.60 -3.79 -8.94
C VAL A 26 13.81 -2.96 -9.38
N VAL A 27 13.67 -2.21 -10.47
CA VAL A 27 14.75 -1.32 -10.97
C VAL A 27 14.93 -0.09 -10.08
N ARG A 28 13.85 0.40 -9.48
CA ARG A 28 13.84 1.62 -8.66
C ARG A 28 14.06 1.36 -7.17
N SER A 29 13.74 0.16 -6.69
CA SER A 29 13.93 -0.26 -5.31
C SER A 29 15.42 -0.22 -4.96
N THR A 30 15.74 0.48 -3.87
CA THR A 30 17.08 0.67 -3.35
C THR A 30 17.68 -0.61 -2.76
N ASP A 31 16.85 -1.47 -2.18
CA ASP A 31 17.25 -2.75 -1.58
C ASP A 31 17.14 -3.95 -2.54
N SER A 32 16.47 -3.78 -3.68
CA SER A 32 16.19 -4.85 -4.65
C SER A 32 15.48 -6.05 -4.00
N MET A 33 14.61 -5.81 -3.02
CA MET A 33 13.81 -6.82 -2.34
C MET A 33 12.33 -6.70 -2.70
N LEU A 34 11.62 -7.83 -2.68
CA LEU A 34 10.16 -7.84 -2.67
C LEU A 34 9.67 -7.92 -1.23
N HIS A 35 8.86 -6.95 -0.83
CA HIS A 35 8.27 -6.90 0.50
C HIS A 35 6.79 -7.22 0.42
N ARG A 36 6.31 -8.14 1.26
CA ARG A 36 4.87 -8.43 1.37
C ARG A 36 4.50 -9.04 2.70
N TRP A 37 3.21 -8.99 3.02
CA TRP A 37 2.67 -9.74 4.15
C TRP A 37 2.69 -11.26 3.87
N ASP A 38 3.02 -12.06 4.89
CA ASP A 38 3.03 -13.51 4.77
C ASP A 38 1.60 -14.11 4.80
N ASN A 39 1.02 -14.29 3.60
CA ASN A 39 -0.17 -15.11 3.34
C ASN A 39 -1.34 -14.90 4.34
N ARG A 40 -1.67 -13.63 4.58
CA ARG A 40 -2.65 -13.16 5.59
C ARG A 40 -4.11 -13.33 5.16
N ILE A 41 -4.45 -14.41 4.46
CA ILE A 41 -5.83 -14.73 4.06
C ILE A 41 -6.61 -15.29 5.24
N LEU A 42 -6.05 -16.29 5.93
CA LEU A 42 -6.70 -16.96 7.07
C LEU A 42 -6.47 -16.23 8.40
N ARG A 43 -5.39 -15.42 8.47
CA ARG A 43 -5.05 -14.57 9.60
C ARG A 43 -4.90 -13.14 9.08
N PRO A 44 -5.99 -12.38 8.99
CA PRO A 44 -5.97 -11.01 8.48
C PRO A 44 -4.97 -10.14 9.26
N VAL A 45 -4.32 -9.22 8.56
CA VAL A 45 -3.48 -8.17 9.16
C VAL A 45 -4.36 -7.32 10.06
N ARG A 46 -3.96 -7.14 11.31
CA ARG A 46 -4.72 -6.34 12.28
C ARG A 46 -4.43 -4.87 12.09
N VAL A 47 -5.47 -4.08 11.86
CA VAL A 47 -5.38 -2.64 11.59
C VAL A 47 -6.11 -1.89 12.69
N HIS A 48 -5.40 -0.96 13.34
CA HIS A 48 -5.99 0.02 14.23
C HIS A 48 -6.25 1.31 13.45
N LEU A 49 -7.51 1.73 13.42
CA LEU A 49 -7.90 3.04 12.90
C LEU A 49 -8.06 4.00 14.07
N ALA A 50 -7.09 4.90 14.27
CA ALA A 50 -7.22 5.91 15.30
C ALA A 50 -8.39 6.85 14.98
N ALA A 51 -9.21 7.19 15.96
CA ALA A 51 -10.08 8.35 15.84
C ALA A 51 -9.21 9.63 15.85
N GLY A 52 -9.44 10.54 14.92
CA GLY A 52 -8.65 11.77 14.83
C GLY A 52 -9.17 12.86 15.77
N ALA A 53 -8.29 13.44 16.59
CA ALA A 53 -8.50 14.75 17.22
C ALA A 53 -7.90 15.89 16.39
N THR A 54 -7.32 15.56 15.23
CA THR A 54 -6.68 16.49 14.31
C THR A 54 -7.73 17.44 13.70
N PRO A 55 -7.42 18.75 13.54
CA PRO A 55 -8.33 19.67 12.87
C PRO A 55 -8.78 19.17 11.49
N ASN A 56 -10.04 19.44 11.12
CA ASN A 56 -10.70 18.93 9.92
C ASN A 56 -10.86 17.39 9.85
N PHE A 57 -10.53 16.64 10.90
CA PHE A 57 -10.95 15.24 10.95
C PHE A 57 -12.49 15.13 10.94
N GLN A 58 -13.00 14.22 10.13
CA GLN A 58 -14.43 13.91 9.99
C GLN A 58 -14.61 12.40 10.19
N PRO A 59 -15.67 11.93 10.88
CA PRO A 59 -15.94 10.49 11.03
C PRO A 59 -15.95 9.72 9.69
N GLU A 60 -16.44 10.36 8.62
CA GLU A 60 -16.50 9.85 7.25
C GLU A 60 -15.12 9.51 6.66
N TYR A 61 -14.04 10.08 7.22
CA TYR A 61 -12.67 9.70 6.86
C TYR A 61 -12.35 8.26 7.26
N LEU A 62 -12.92 7.76 8.35
CA LEU A 62 -12.77 6.35 8.72
C LEU A 62 -13.43 5.45 7.69
N ASP A 63 -14.62 5.82 7.22
CA ASP A 63 -15.33 5.07 6.19
C ASP A 63 -14.57 5.12 4.86
N ALA A 64 -13.99 6.27 4.50
CA ALA A 64 -13.12 6.39 3.33
C ALA A 64 -11.91 5.43 3.39
N VAL A 65 -11.27 5.32 4.56
CA VAL A 65 -10.16 4.37 4.78
C VAL A 65 -10.66 2.92 4.71
N ARG A 66 -11.79 2.58 5.35
CA ARG A 66 -12.39 1.24 5.29
C ARG A 66 -12.70 0.82 3.85
N ASN A 67 -13.34 1.71 3.09
CA ASN A 67 -13.66 1.50 1.69
C ASN A 67 -12.40 1.28 0.84
N ALA A 68 -11.30 1.98 1.14
CA ALA A 68 -10.04 1.79 0.43
C ALA A 68 -9.40 0.41 0.72
N PHE A 69 -9.46 -0.07 1.97
CA PHE A 69 -9.04 -1.44 2.31
C PHE A 69 -9.92 -2.48 1.62
N GLU A 70 -11.23 -2.34 1.72
CA GLU A 70 -12.20 -3.23 1.07
C GLU A 70 -11.98 -3.30 -0.44
N ARG A 71 -11.74 -2.15 -1.08
CA ARG A 71 -11.51 -2.08 -2.52
C ARG A 71 -10.34 -2.95 -3.00
N TRP A 72 -9.23 -2.98 -2.26
CA TRP A 72 -8.09 -3.86 -2.55
C TRP A 72 -8.41 -5.34 -2.31
N GLN A 73 -9.17 -5.66 -1.26
CA GLN A 73 -9.59 -7.04 -0.98
C GLN A 73 -10.54 -7.59 -2.04
N ASP A 74 -11.53 -6.79 -2.45
CA ASP A 74 -12.53 -7.12 -3.47
C ASP A 74 -11.92 -7.22 -4.87
N ALA A 75 -10.84 -6.50 -5.12
CA ALA A 75 -10.07 -6.63 -6.36
C ALA A 75 -9.35 -7.98 -6.51
N GLY A 76 -9.32 -8.81 -5.46
CA GLY A 76 -8.72 -10.14 -5.48
C GLY A 76 -7.28 -10.20 -5.01
N VAL A 77 -6.74 -9.13 -4.41
CA VAL A 77 -5.41 -9.17 -3.79
C VAL A 77 -5.43 -10.17 -2.62
N PRO A 78 -4.49 -11.12 -2.54
CA PRO A 78 -4.52 -12.23 -1.57
C PRO A 78 -3.99 -11.85 -0.17
N VAL A 79 -4.44 -10.71 0.33
CA VAL A 79 -4.22 -10.22 1.70
C VAL A 79 -5.55 -9.77 2.29
N ARG A 80 -5.78 -10.04 3.57
CA ARG A 80 -6.98 -9.60 4.27
C ARG A 80 -6.60 -8.72 5.45
N PHE A 81 -7.49 -7.82 5.81
CA PHE A 81 -7.34 -6.85 6.88
C PHE A 81 -8.52 -6.94 7.84
N LYS A 82 -8.23 -6.76 9.12
CA LYS A 82 -9.23 -6.70 10.20
C LYS A 82 -9.08 -5.35 10.91
N LEU A 83 -10.04 -4.44 10.71
CA LEU A 83 -9.93 -3.00 11.01
C LEU A 83 -10.58 -2.56 12.34
N ASP A 84 -10.68 -3.49 13.29
CA ASP A 84 -11.25 -3.32 14.64
C ASP A 84 -10.23 -3.69 15.74
N ALA A 85 -8.94 -3.77 15.38
CA ALA A 85 -7.89 -4.06 16.35
C ALA A 85 -7.64 -2.87 17.27
N ASP A 86 -7.34 -3.16 18.53
CA ASP A 86 -6.79 -2.16 19.45
C ASP A 86 -5.35 -1.78 19.04
N SER A 87 -4.87 -0.65 19.55
CA SER A 87 -3.55 -0.12 19.19
C SER A 87 -2.38 -0.97 19.69
N GLU A 88 -2.53 -1.77 20.74
CA GLU A 88 -1.42 -2.57 21.29
C GLU A 88 -1.23 -3.86 20.48
N SER A 89 -2.30 -4.35 19.87
CA SER A 89 -2.32 -5.60 19.15
C SER A 89 -2.31 -5.43 17.62
N ALA A 90 -2.44 -4.20 17.11
CA ALA A 90 -2.38 -3.93 15.68
C ALA A 90 -0.97 -4.12 15.08
N GLU A 91 -0.95 -4.51 13.81
CA GLU A 91 0.25 -4.58 12.97
C GLU A 91 0.31 -3.36 12.04
N VAL A 92 -0.85 -2.75 11.77
CA VAL A 92 -0.98 -1.54 10.95
C VAL A 92 -1.67 -0.46 11.75
N HIS A 93 -1.07 0.71 11.80
CA HIS A 93 -1.63 1.89 12.44
C HIS A 93 -2.00 2.91 11.38
N VAL A 94 -3.28 3.32 11.36
CA VAL A 94 -3.72 4.47 10.56
C VAL A 94 -3.81 5.69 11.46
N GLU A 95 -3.03 6.71 11.12
CA GLU A 95 -2.83 7.92 11.92
C GLU A 95 -3.16 9.17 11.10
N TRP A 96 -3.49 10.25 11.83
CA TRP A 96 -3.92 11.51 11.23
C TRP A 96 -2.90 12.60 11.50
N ARG A 97 -2.61 13.39 10.46
CA ARG A 97 -1.80 14.61 10.56
C ARG A 97 -2.57 15.78 9.98
N LEU A 98 -2.29 16.99 10.47
CA LEU A 98 -2.91 18.18 9.89
C LEU A 98 -2.48 18.34 8.42
N GLN A 99 -1.17 18.33 8.18
CA GLN A 99 -0.57 18.61 6.89
C GLN A 99 0.85 18.03 6.85
N PHE A 100 1.37 17.78 5.65
CA PHE A 100 2.79 17.49 5.43
C PHE A 100 3.52 18.74 4.92
N GLU A 101 4.79 18.89 5.30
CA GLU A 101 5.66 19.99 4.82
C GLU A 101 6.06 19.82 3.35
N MET A 102 6.09 18.58 2.86
CA MET A 102 6.39 18.25 1.47
C MET A 102 5.10 18.14 0.64
N GLN A 103 5.24 18.10 -0.69
CA GLN A 103 4.14 17.96 -1.65
C GLN A 103 3.54 16.54 -1.63
N ARG A 104 2.87 16.17 -0.53
CA ARG A 104 2.15 14.90 -0.33
C ARG A 104 1.00 15.06 0.67
N THR A 105 0.06 14.12 0.61
CA THR A 105 -1.12 14.07 1.50
C THR A 105 -1.24 12.76 2.26
N GLY A 106 -0.35 11.80 1.98
CA GLY A 106 -0.23 10.52 2.66
C GLY A 106 1.23 10.09 2.77
N GLN A 107 1.47 9.14 3.67
CA GLN A 107 2.74 8.42 3.78
C GLN A 107 2.48 7.04 4.38
N THR A 108 3.18 6.04 3.84
CA THR A 108 3.21 4.69 4.40
C THR A 108 4.63 4.32 4.77
N ASP A 109 4.86 4.06 6.05
CA ASP A 109 6.12 3.57 6.59
C ASP A 109 6.01 2.07 6.87
N LEU A 110 6.96 1.30 6.36
CA LEU A 110 6.98 -0.15 6.45
C LEU A 110 8.20 -0.63 7.24
N THR A 111 8.00 -1.71 7.98
CA THR A 111 9.09 -2.51 8.58
C THR A 111 8.96 -3.96 8.13
N TRP A 112 10.11 -4.59 7.90
CA TRP A 112 10.18 -5.98 7.44
C TRP A 112 11.33 -6.72 8.12
N ASP A 113 11.25 -8.04 8.10
CA ASP A 113 12.35 -8.91 8.54
C ASP A 113 13.42 -9.08 7.46
N THR A 114 14.48 -9.84 7.76
CA THR A 114 15.59 -10.09 6.82
C THR A 114 15.17 -10.80 5.54
N ASP A 115 14.02 -11.45 5.54
CA ASP A 115 13.49 -12.22 4.41
C ASP A 115 12.45 -11.42 3.59
N GLY A 116 12.20 -10.16 3.96
CA GLY A 116 11.27 -9.26 3.28
C GLY A 116 9.80 -9.47 3.66
N HIS A 117 9.51 -10.15 4.78
CA HIS A 117 8.14 -10.21 5.27
C HIS A 117 7.80 -8.94 6.04
N LEU A 118 6.71 -8.28 5.65
CA LEU A 118 6.18 -7.13 6.35
C LEU A 118 5.74 -7.52 7.77
N GLN A 119 6.14 -6.72 8.75
CA GLN A 119 5.90 -6.95 10.18
C GLN A 119 4.98 -5.90 10.77
N VAL A 120 5.32 -4.62 10.59
CA VAL A 120 4.57 -3.47 11.11
C VAL A 120 4.53 -2.38 10.05
N ALA A 121 3.41 -1.65 9.98
CA ALA A 121 3.27 -0.49 9.12
C ALA A 121 2.53 0.67 9.81
N THR A 122 2.88 1.89 9.41
CA THR A 122 2.14 3.11 9.77
C THR A 122 1.69 3.81 8.50
N VAL A 123 0.39 4.04 8.37
CA VAL A 123 -0.21 4.85 7.31
C VAL A 123 -0.63 6.18 7.91
N THR A 124 0.05 7.26 7.55
CA THR A 124 -0.28 8.62 8.00
C THR A 124 -1.03 9.36 6.90
N LEU A 125 -2.23 9.85 7.19
CA LEU A 125 -3.07 10.62 6.26
C LEU A 125 -3.21 12.07 6.74
N ALA A 126 -3.08 13.02 5.82
CA ALA A 126 -3.33 14.42 6.12
C ALA A 126 -4.82 14.74 6.12
N THR A 127 -5.24 15.76 6.88
CA THR A 127 -6.59 16.34 6.80
C THR A 127 -6.64 17.61 5.95
N PHE A 128 -5.48 18.18 5.62
CA PHE A 128 -5.31 19.30 4.69
C PHE A 128 -4.27 18.99 3.62
N ASP A 129 -4.44 19.56 2.44
CA ASP A 129 -3.46 19.50 1.36
C ASP A 129 -2.23 20.39 1.64
N PRO A 130 -1.13 20.29 0.86
CA PRO A 130 0.06 21.13 1.05
C PRO A 130 -0.17 22.64 0.86
N SER A 131 -1.30 23.07 0.30
CA SER A 131 -1.69 24.48 0.19
C SER A 131 -2.51 24.99 1.38
N GLY A 132 -2.85 24.10 2.32
CA GLY A 132 -3.65 24.41 3.50
C GLY A 132 -5.15 24.34 3.24
N GLN A 133 -5.59 23.67 2.17
CA GLN A 133 -7.02 23.43 1.91
C GLN A 133 -7.49 22.14 2.59
N PRO A 134 -8.67 22.14 3.24
CA PRO A 134 -9.28 20.92 3.78
C PRO A 134 -9.44 19.85 2.70
N LEU A 135 -9.05 18.60 2.99
CA LEU A 135 -9.30 17.51 2.06
C LEU A 135 -10.78 17.11 2.06
N ALA A 136 -11.35 16.89 0.87
CA ALA A 136 -12.66 16.27 0.76
C ALA A 136 -12.58 14.77 1.10
N VAL A 137 -13.68 14.19 1.59
CA VAL A 137 -13.76 12.75 1.92
C VAL A 137 -13.37 11.88 0.71
N ASP A 138 -13.84 12.23 -0.48
CA ASP A 138 -13.51 11.48 -1.70
C ASP A 138 -12.03 11.58 -2.07
N ASP A 139 -11.35 12.70 -1.80
CA ASP A 139 -9.93 12.85 -2.07
C ASP A 139 -9.11 12.07 -1.04
N LEU A 140 -9.52 12.10 0.22
CA LEU A 140 -8.93 11.25 1.25
C LEU A 140 -9.03 9.76 0.89
N ARG A 141 -10.18 9.31 0.36
CA ARG A 141 -10.35 7.92 -0.10
C ARG A 141 -9.31 7.56 -1.17
N VAL A 142 -9.03 8.47 -2.11
CA VAL A 142 -8.02 8.26 -3.16
C VAL A 142 -6.61 8.19 -2.58
N VAL A 143 -6.27 9.08 -1.65
CA VAL A 143 -4.99 9.04 -0.93
C VAL A 143 -4.86 7.73 -0.15
N ALA A 144 -5.87 7.34 0.63
CA ALA A 144 -5.88 6.08 1.37
C ALA A 144 -5.73 4.87 0.44
N LEU A 145 -6.36 4.87 -0.74
CA LEU A 145 -6.24 3.78 -1.71
C LEU A 145 -4.80 3.65 -2.24
N HIS A 146 -4.12 4.76 -2.47
CA HIS A 146 -2.70 4.81 -2.84
C HIS A 146 -1.79 4.32 -1.71
N GLU A 147 -1.96 4.85 -0.50
CA GLU A 147 -1.17 4.46 0.66
C GLU A 147 -1.35 2.98 1.02
N ILE A 148 -2.56 2.43 0.85
CA ILE A 148 -2.79 0.99 1.05
C ILE A 148 -2.08 0.15 -0.02
N GLY A 149 -1.89 0.68 -1.23
CA GLY A 149 -1.05 0.04 -2.24
C GLY A 149 0.41 -0.06 -1.78
N HIS A 150 0.95 0.99 -1.16
CA HIS A 150 2.24 0.91 -0.47
C HIS A 150 2.22 -0.09 0.69
N LEU A 151 1.16 -0.08 1.51
CA LEU A 151 1.00 -0.98 2.65
C LEU A 151 1.05 -2.47 2.26
N ILE A 152 0.57 -2.83 1.07
CA ILE A 152 0.63 -4.21 0.56
C ILE A 152 1.95 -4.54 -0.18
N GLY A 153 2.88 -3.58 -0.25
CA GLY A 153 4.22 -3.77 -0.80
C GLY A 153 4.42 -3.28 -2.24
N LEU A 154 3.46 -2.55 -2.82
CA LEU A 154 3.67 -1.91 -4.11
C LEU A 154 4.48 -0.63 -3.97
N ASP A 155 5.35 -0.36 -4.94
CA ASP A 155 5.97 0.95 -5.12
C ASP A 155 5.28 1.67 -6.29
N HIS A 156 5.70 2.90 -6.55
CA HIS A 156 5.09 3.76 -7.54
C HIS A 156 5.12 3.16 -8.95
N SER A 157 3.98 3.25 -9.63
CA SER A 157 3.88 3.08 -11.08
C SER A 157 4.41 4.33 -11.79
N SER A 158 4.99 4.16 -12.98
CA SER A 158 5.33 5.29 -13.86
C SER A 158 4.16 5.79 -14.72
N ASP A 159 3.03 5.08 -14.74
CA ASP A 159 1.87 5.42 -15.56
C ASP A 159 0.81 6.19 -14.77
N SER A 160 0.45 7.38 -15.26
CA SER A 160 -0.55 8.25 -14.62
C SER A 160 -1.97 7.71 -14.58
N THR A 161 -2.27 6.60 -15.26
CA THR A 161 -3.57 5.93 -15.19
C THR A 161 -3.70 4.94 -14.02
N ASP A 162 -2.61 4.70 -13.29
CA ASP A 162 -2.59 3.81 -12.13
C ASP A 162 -2.79 4.59 -10.83
N ILE A 163 -3.45 3.95 -9.86
CA ILE A 163 -3.59 4.56 -8.53
C ILE A 163 -2.22 4.78 -7.89
N MET A 164 -1.27 3.87 -8.16
CA MET A 164 0.10 3.92 -7.64
C MET A 164 1.00 4.92 -8.36
N TYR A 165 0.48 5.74 -9.27
CA TYR A 165 1.25 6.88 -9.77
C TYR A 165 1.47 7.93 -8.68
N ALA A 166 2.71 8.36 -8.44
CA ALA A 166 3.06 9.28 -7.34
C ALA A 166 2.31 10.63 -7.32
N LYS A 167 1.75 11.04 -8.46
CA LYS A 167 0.90 12.25 -8.59
C LYS A 167 -0.48 11.84 -9.07
N THR A 168 -1.12 10.94 -8.33
CA THR A 168 -2.35 10.25 -8.72
C THR A 168 -3.38 11.21 -9.32
N LYS A 169 -3.88 10.86 -10.50
CA LYS A 169 -4.97 11.59 -11.18
C LYS A 169 -6.25 10.77 -11.33
N VAL A 170 -6.15 9.48 -11.05
CA VAL A 170 -7.25 8.52 -11.11
C VAL A 170 -7.85 8.31 -9.72
N ARG A 171 -9.10 7.83 -9.66
CA ARG A 171 -9.84 7.69 -8.40
C ARG A 171 -10.12 6.24 -8.00
N ASP A 172 -9.66 5.27 -8.78
CA ASP A 172 -9.83 3.85 -8.49
C ASP A 172 -8.67 3.01 -9.05
N LEU A 173 -8.58 1.76 -8.61
CA LEU A 173 -7.56 0.80 -9.03
C LEU A 173 -7.63 0.52 -10.53
N SER A 174 -6.48 0.56 -11.20
CA SER A 174 -6.34 0.06 -12.56
C SER A 174 -6.19 -1.46 -12.58
N ALA A 175 -6.34 -2.08 -13.75
CA ALA A 175 -6.04 -3.50 -13.93
C ALA A 175 -4.56 -3.81 -13.63
N ARG A 176 -3.64 -2.87 -13.86
CA ARG A 176 -2.21 -3.03 -13.59
C ARG A 176 -1.90 -2.95 -12.10
N ASP A 177 -2.60 -2.11 -11.35
CA ASP A 177 -2.48 -2.05 -9.88
C ASP A 177 -2.81 -3.43 -9.27
N VAL A 178 -3.94 -3.98 -9.67
CA VAL A 178 -4.41 -5.30 -9.21
C VAL A 178 -3.48 -6.42 -9.66
N ALA A 179 -3.10 -6.45 -10.94
CA ALA A 179 -2.21 -7.49 -11.47
C ALA A 179 -0.81 -7.46 -10.81
N SER A 180 -0.29 -6.27 -10.52
CA SER A 180 0.99 -6.10 -9.82
C SER A 180 0.91 -6.63 -8.39
N ALA A 181 -0.16 -6.31 -7.67
CA ALA A 181 -0.40 -6.81 -6.31
C ALA A 181 -0.55 -8.33 -6.29
N VAL A 182 -1.37 -8.90 -7.17
CA VAL A 182 -1.56 -10.36 -7.26
C VAL A 182 -0.23 -11.06 -7.54
N LEU A 183 0.52 -10.59 -8.55
CA LEU A 183 1.81 -11.18 -8.87
C LEU A 183 2.81 -11.06 -7.71
N LEU A 184 2.86 -9.93 -7.00
CA LEU A 184 3.74 -9.75 -5.84
C LEU A 184 3.53 -10.86 -4.80
N TYR A 185 2.27 -11.20 -4.52
CA TYR A 185 1.93 -12.23 -3.52
C TYR A 185 2.08 -13.68 -4.02
N GLU A 186 2.17 -13.89 -5.33
CA GLU A 186 2.54 -15.19 -5.91
C GLU A 186 4.06 -15.45 -5.93
N LEU A 187 4.85 -14.44 -5.59
CA LEU A 187 6.31 -14.52 -5.56
C LEU A 187 6.81 -14.70 -4.13
N PRO A 188 7.95 -15.40 -3.92
CA PRO A 188 8.61 -15.40 -2.63
C PRO A 188 9.07 -13.96 -2.29
N PRO A 189 8.91 -13.51 -1.03
CA PRO A 189 9.50 -12.25 -0.59
C PRO A 189 11.03 -12.34 -0.57
N GLY A 190 11.67 -11.19 -0.40
CA GLY A 190 13.10 -11.11 -0.16
C GLY A 190 13.91 -10.71 -1.39
N SER A 191 15.23 -10.94 -1.31
CA SER A 191 16.17 -10.38 -2.27
C SER A 191 16.03 -10.95 -3.67
N LEU A 192 16.04 -10.06 -4.64
CA LEU A 192 16.15 -10.36 -6.07
C LEU A 192 17.60 -10.32 -6.56
N ARG A 193 18.60 -10.17 -5.68
CA ARG A 193 20.02 -10.26 -6.04
C ARG A 193 20.48 -11.73 -6.05
#